data_AF-A0A644ZPG2-F1
#
_entry.id   AF-A0A644ZPG2-F1
#
_cell.length_a   1.000
_cell.length_b   1.000
_cell.length_c   1.000
_cell.angle_alpha   90.00
_cell.angle_beta   90.00
_cell.angle_gamma   90.00
#
_symmetry.space_group_name_H-M   'P 1'
#
loop_
_entity.id
_entity.type
_entity.pdbx_description
1 polymer ?
#
loop_
_entity_poly.entity_id
_entity_poly.type
_entity_poly.pdbx_seq_one_letter_code
_entity_poly.pdbx_strand_id
1 'polypeptide(L)'
;MSSVSKALERADVVFDNEQQVNEMMRLMMDMSNHIRRWEHNGNTPQEIFEEFEKPHLRPLPKKPYRAGASNVVPFEKKVKIGRNDPCPCGSGKKYKNCCMNKVE
;
A
#
# COMPACT_ATOMS: atom_id res chain seq x y z
N MET A 1 9.65 18.03 1.78
CA MET A 1 10.42 18.42 2.98
C MET A 1 11.57 19.38 2.69
N SER A 2 12.32 19.26 1.58
CA SER A 2 13.47 20.13 1.29
C SER A 2 13.15 21.63 1.10
N SER A 3 11.90 21.99 0.75
CA SER A 3 11.50 23.39 0.59
C SER A 3 11.22 24.12 1.90
N VAL A 4 10.75 23.41 2.93
CA VAL A 4 10.39 24.02 4.22
C VAL A 4 11.64 24.32 5.05
N SER A 5 12.60 23.39 5.11
CA SER A 5 13.91 23.63 5.77
C SER A 5 14.61 24.87 5.21
N LYS A 6 14.69 24.97 3.88
CA LYS A 6 15.29 26.14 3.21
C LYS A 6 14.55 27.45 3.49
N ALA A 7 13.23 27.40 3.71
CA ALA A 7 12.47 28.60 4.05
C ALA A 7 12.74 29.03 5.50
N LEU A 8 12.83 28.08 6.42
CA LEU A 8 13.18 28.33 7.82
C LEU A 8 14.60 28.89 7.95
N GLU A 9 15.55 28.33 7.21
CA GLU A 9 16.93 28.82 7.14
C GLU A 9 16.99 30.26 6.61
N ARG A 10 16.23 30.60 5.56
CA ARG A 10 16.17 31.98 5.03
C ARG A 10 15.49 32.96 5.97
N ALA A 11 14.54 32.48 6.77
CA ALA A 11 13.84 33.27 7.77
C ALA A 11 14.60 33.34 9.10
N ASP A 12 15.80 32.76 9.17
CA ASP A 12 16.66 32.69 10.36
C ASP A 12 15.92 32.14 11.59
N VAL A 13 15.10 31.12 11.37
CA VAL A 13 14.31 30.49 12.44
C VAL A 13 15.20 29.50 13.19
N VAL A 14 15.46 29.81 14.46
CA VAL A 14 16.21 28.95 15.38
C VAL A 14 15.23 28.25 16.33
N PHE A 15 15.41 26.95 16.54
CA PHE A 15 14.65 26.17 17.52
C PHE A 15 15.56 25.82 18.70
N ASP A 16 15.03 25.98 19.92
CA ASP A 16 15.75 25.70 21.16
C ASP A 16 15.86 24.21 21.45
N ASN A 17 14.90 23.42 20.95
CA ASN A 17 14.82 21.99 21.19
C ASN A 17 14.01 21.26 20.09
N GLU A 18 14.14 19.93 20.09
CA GLU A 18 13.46 19.05 19.14
C GLU A 18 11.93 19.09 19.30
N GLN A 19 11.41 19.34 20.51
CA GLN A 19 9.96 19.39 20.74
C GLN A 19 9.31 20.55 19.97
N GLN A 20 9.96 21.71 19.91
CA GLN A 20 9.49 22.85 19.10
C GLN A 20 9.43 22.50 17.61
N VAL A 21 10.43 21.79 17.10
CA VAL A 21 10.46 21.33 15.69
C VAL A 21 9.30 20.37 15.43
N ASN A 22 9.13 19.38 16.31
CA ASN A 22 8.06 18.39 16.19
C ASN A 22 6.67 19.03 16.27
N GLU A 23 6.48 20.00 17.17
CA GLU A 23 5.20 20.71 17.29
C GLU A 23 4.92 21.58 16.06
N MET A 24 5.92 22.31 15.56
CA MET A 24 5.77 23.05 14.31
C MET A 24 5.39 22.12 13.15
N MET A 25 6.08 20.99 13.00
CA MET A 25 5.78 20.03 11.94
C MET A 25 4.37 19.46 12.08
N ARG A 26 3.92 19.18 13.31
CA ARG A 26 2.55 18.75 13.59
C ARG A 26 1.53 19.81 13.16
N LEU A 27 1.75 21.06 13.54
CA LEU A 27 0.88 22.19 13.18
C LEU A 27 0.87 22.43 11.66
N MET A 28 2.02 22.34 10.99
CA MET A 28 2.12 22.47 9.54
C MET A 28 1.37 21.36 8.82
N MET A 29 1.47 20.11 9.30
CA MET A 29 0.75 18.98 8.73
C MET A 29 -0.76 19.12 8.95
N ASP A 30 -1.18 19.51 10.15
CA ASP A 30 -2.58 19.78 10.47
C ASP A 30 -3.15 20.89 9.57
N MET A 31 -2.46 22.02 9.48
CA MET A 31 -2.80 23.11 8.58
C MET A 31 -2.89 22.63 7.12
N SER A 32 -1.90 21.88 6.63
CA SER A 32 -1.89 21.37 5.26
C SER A 32 -3.10 20.47 4.98
N ASN A 33 -3.57 19.71 5.97
CA ASN A 33 -4.71 18.81 5.82
C ASN A 33 -6.07 19.55 5.87
N HIS A 34 -6.10 20.78 6.41
CA HIS A 34 -7.32 21.57 6.61
C HIS A 34 -7.39 22.84 5.74
N ILE A 35 -6.40 23.10 4.88
CA ILE A 35 -6.48 24.17 3.89
C ILE A 35 -7.15 23.68 2.62
N ARG A 36 -8.14 24.45 2.13
CA ARG A 36 -8.79 24.21 0.84
C ARG A 36 -7.83 24.52 -0.30
N ARG A 37 -7.74 23.62 -1.28
CA ARG A 37 -6.82 23.77 -2.41
C ARG A 37 -7.56 23.72 -3.74
N TRP A 38 -7.10 24.52 -4.70
CA TRP A 38 -7.69 24.55 -6.04
C TRP A 38 -7.59 23.20 -6.75
N GLU A 39 -6.43 22.54 -6.66
CA GLU A 39 -6.18 21.20 -7.21
C GLU A 39 -7.11 20.11 -6.62
N HIS A 40 -7.75 20.40 -5.49
CA HIS A 40 -8.73 19.55 -4.80
C HIS A 40 -10.17 20.01 -5.07
N ASN A 41 -10.39 20.82 -6.11
CA ASN A 41 -11.67 21.42 -6.47
C ASN A 41 -12.31 22.19 -5.29
N GLY A 42 -11.48 22.84 -4.46
CA GLY A 42 -11.94 23.63 -3.31
C GLY A 42 -12.18 22.83 -2.03
N ASN A 43 -11.87 21.52 -2.02
CA ASN A 43 -11.88 20.71 -0.79
C ASN A 43 -10.53 20.76 -0.07
N THR A 44 -10.57 20.46 1.23
CA THR A 44 -9.39 20.15 2.03
C THR A 44 -8.97 18.69 1.80
N PRO A 45 -7.68 18.34 1.97
CA PRO A 45 -7.27 16.94 1.96
C PRO A 45 -8.05 16.06 2.95
N GLN A 46 -8.39 16.58 4.14
CA GLN A 46 -9.14 15.84 5.15
C GLN A 46 -10.58 15.54 4.73
N GLU A 47 -11.27 16.50 4.10
CA GLU A 47 -12.60 16.29 3.50
C GLU A 47 -12.54 15.21 2.41
N ILE A 48 -11.52 15.28 1.53
CA ILE A 48 -11.31 14.25 0.49
C ILE A 48 -11.15 12.86 1.10
N PHE A 49 -10.28 12.75 2.11
CA PHE A 49 -10.03 11.49 2.78
C PHE A 49 -11.30 10.94 3.43
N GLU A 50 -12.02 11.74 4.21
CA GLU A 50 -13.18 11.27 4.98
C GLU A 50 -14.36 10.90 4.08
N GLU A 51 -14.65 11.71 3.05
CA GLU A 51 -15.83 11.53 2.21
C GLU A 51 -15.61 10.54 1.07
N PHE A 52 -14.45 10.58 0.42
CA PHE A 52 -14.23 9.84 -0.83
C PHE A 52 -13.31 8.64 -0.66
N GLU A 53 -12.26 8.72 0.17
CA GLU A 53 -11.27 7.65 0.28
C GLU A 53 -11.64 6.62 1.35
N LYS A 54 -11.90 7.08 2.58
CA LYS A 54 -12.11 6.26 3.79
C LYS A 54 -13.20 5.19 3.63
N PRO A 55 -14.36 5.45 3.00
CA PRO A 55 -15.36 4.41 2.78
C PRO A 55 -14.87 3.23 1.91
N HIS A 56 -13.89 3.48 1.05
CA HIS A 56 -13.33 2.49 0.13
C HIS A 56 -12.06 1.82 0.67
N LEU A 57 -11.53 2.28 1.81
CA LEU A 57 -10.34 1.69 2.42
C LEU A 57 -10.68 0.33 3.07
N ARG A 58 -9.79 -0.63 2.84
CA ARG A 58 -9.82 -1.90 3.57
C ARG A 58 -9.34 -1.66 5.00
N PRO A 59 -9.98 -2.28 6.01
CA PRO A 59 -9.52 -2.14 7.39
C PRO A 59 -8.10 -2.68 7.54
N LEU A 60 -7.33 -2.05 8.42
CA LEU A 60 -6.00 -2.55 8.77
C LEU A 60 -6.11 -3.97 9.34
N PRO A 61 -5.16 -4.87 9.02
CA PRO A 61 -5.13 -6.18 9.65
C PRO A 61 -4.96 -6.01 11.17
N LYS A 62 -5.76 -6.76 11.96
CA LYS A 62 -5.73 -6.70 13.43
C LYS A 62 -4.36 -7.01 14.03
N LYS A 63 -3.51 -7.74 13.30
CA LYS A 63 -2.16 -8.09 13.72
C LYS A 63 -1.19 -7.15 13.02
N PRO A 64 -0.31 -6.43 13.75
CA PRO A 64 0.71 -5.61 13.13
C PRO A 64 1.60 -6.48 12.26
N TYR A 65 1.98 -5.95 11.09
CA TYR A 65 2.94 -6.61 10.22
C TYR A 65 4.27 -6.77 10.98
N ARG A 66 4.62 -8.01 11.32
CA ARG A 66 5.95 -8.33 11.87
C ARG A 66 6.88 -8.58 10.70
N ALA A 67 7.85 -7.70 10.50
CA ALA A 67 8.94 -7.95 9.56
C ALA A 67 9.61 -9.29 9.94
N GLY A 68 9.47 -10.31 9.09
CA GLY A 68 9.96 -11.68 9.31
C GLY A 68 8.87 -12.74 9.56
N ALA A 69 7.63 -12.35 9.88
CA ALA A 69 6.48 -13.26 9.90
C ALA A 69 5.75 -13.20 8.57
N SER A 70 6.48 -13.41 7.47
CA SER A 70 5.84 -13.52 6.18
C SER A 70 5.05 -14.83 6.14
N ASN A 71 3.72 -14.75 6.14
CA ASN A 71 2.90 -15.75 5.46
C ASN A 71 3.15 -15.62 3.95
N VAL A 72 4.41 -15.75 3.51
CA VAL A 72 4.65 -16.10 2.11
C VAL A 72 4.09 -17.51 2.04
N VAL A 73 2.87 -17.62 1.52
CA VAL A 73 2.41 -18.90 0.97
C VAL A 73 3.57 -19.33 0.07
N PRO A 74 4.25 -20.46 0.35
CA PRO A 74 5.33 -20.89 -0.51
C PRO A 74 4.78 -20.82 -1.92
N PHE A 75 5.40 -20.04 -2.79
CA PHE A 75 5.05 -20.06 -4.20
C PHE A 75 5.55 -21.42 -4.70
N GLU A 76 4.79 -22.47 -4.37
CA GLU A 76 4.98 -23.79 -4.92
C GLU A 76 4.91 -23.56 -6.41
N LYS A 77 6.06 -23.72 -7.08
CA LYS A 77 6.10 -23.73 -8.53
C LYS A 77 5.15 -24.84 -8.94
N LYS A 78 3.89 -24.48 -9.27
CA LYS A 78 2.98 -25.40 -9.93
C LYS A 78 3.76 -25.91 -11.11
N VAL A 79 4.06 -27.21 -11.10
CA VAL A 79 4.75 -27.84 -12.21
C VAL A 79 3.91 -27.53 -13.44
N LYS A 80 4.49 -26.80 -14.39
CA LYS A 80 3.83 -26.50 -15.65
C LYS A 80 3.74 -27.82 -16.40
N ILE A 81 2.61 -28.52 -16.25
CA ILE A 81 2.34 -29.76 -16.99
C ILE A 81 2.08 -29.38 -18.43
N GLY A 82 2.93 -29.85 -19.34
CA GLY A 82 2.78 -29.66 -20.77
C GLY A 82 1.56 -30.44 -21.29
N ARG A 83 0.94 -29.91 -22.35
CA ARG A 83 -0.26 -30.50 -22.99
C ARG A 83 -0.09 -31.99 -23.36
N ASN A 84 1.12 -32.41 -23.73
CA ASN A 84 1.42 -33.78 -24.16
C ASN A 84 2.09 -34.65 -23.08
N ASP A 85 2.38 -34.11 -21.90
CA ASP A 85 3.05 -34.84 -20.81
C ASP A 85 2.14 -35.94 -20.23
N PRO A 86 2.70 -36.99 -19.60
CA PRO A 86 1.91 -37.97 -18.88
C PRO A 86 1.05 -37.28 -17.81
N CYS A 87 -0.23 -37.64 -17.74
CA CYS A 87 -1.18 -37.00 -16.85
C CYS A 87 -0.86 -37.34 -15.37
N PRO A 88 -0.83 -36.35 -14.46
CA PRO A 88 -0.45 -36.56 -13.06
C PRO A 88 -1.44 -37.43 -12.26
N CYS A 89 -2.61 -37.74 -12.80
CA CYS A 89 -3.59 -38.63 -12.16
C CYS A 89 -3.25 -40.14 -12.29
N GLY A 90 -2.11 -40.49 -12.92
CA GLY A 90 -1.66 -41.87 -13.04
C GLY A 90 -2.38 -42.68 -14.14
N SER A 91 -3.17 -42.04 -15.00
CA SER A 91 -3.96 -42.73 -16.03
C SER A 91 -3.16 -43.30 -17.21
N GLY A 92 -1.86 -42.99 -17.30
CA GLY A 92 -1.00 -43.33 -18.45
C GLY A 92 -1.32 -42.57 -19.74
N LYS A 93 -2.33 -41.68 -19.74
CA LYS A 93 -2.73 -40.86 -20.90
C LYS A 93 -1.99 -39.52 -20.91
N LYS A 94 -1.87 -38.88 -22.09
CA LYS A 94 -1.38 -37.49 -22.21
C LYS A 94 -2.33 -36.53 -21.49
N TYR A 95 -1.82 -35.47 -20.85
CA TYR A 95 -2.58 -34.52 -20.05
C TYR A 95 -3.79 -33.93 -20.81
N LYS A 96 -3.60 -33.56 -22.08
CA LYS A 96 -4.68 -33.08 -22.99
C LYS A 96 -5.83 -34.04 -23.21
N ASN A 97 -5.61 -35.34 -23.06
CA ASN A 97 -6.61 -36.38 -23.28
C ASN A 97 -7.17 -36.92 -21.94
N CYS A 98 -6.85 -36.25 -20.82
CA CYS A 98 -7.25 -36.67 -19.49
C CYS A 98 -7.69 -35.45 -18.66
N CYS A 99 -6.95 -35.04 -17.64
CA CYS A 99 -7.39 -34.00 -16.70
C CYS A 99 -7.49 -32.59 -17.30
N MET A 100 -6.90 -32.31 -18.47
CA MET A 100 -6.99 -30.97 -19.08
C MET A 100 -8.39 -30.63 -19.61
N ASN A 101 -9.16 -31.63 -20.05
CA ASN A 101 -10.50 -31.45 -20.62
C ASN A 101 -11.61 -31.93 -19.68
N LYS A 102 -11.31 -32.18 -18.40
CA LYS A 102 -12.37 -32.41 -17.41
C LYS A 102 -13.10 -31.09 -17.21
N VAL A 103 -14.17 -30.89 -17.96
CA VAL A 103 -15.20 -29.90 -17.66
C VAL A 103 -16.01 -30.49 -16.51
N GLU A 104 -15.76 -30.00 -15.30
CA GLU A 104 -16.72 -30.05 -14.20
C GLU A 104 -17.41 -28.69 -14.12
#